data_AF-N4ULG8-F1
#
_entry.id   AF-N4ULG8-F1
#
_cell.length_a   1.000
_cell.length_b   1.000
_cell.length_c   1.000
_cell.angle_alpha   90.00
_cell.angle_beta   90.00
_cell.angle_gamma   90.00
#
_symmetry.space_group_name_H-M   'P 1'
#
loop_
_entity.id
_entity.type
_entity.pdbx_description
1 polymer ?
#
loop_
_entity_poly.entity_id
_entity_poly.type
_entity_poly.pdbx_seq_one_letter_code
_entity_poly.pdbx_strand_id
1 'polypeptide(L)'
;YRLLILDGHESHHSADFERYCQDYKIIILCMPAYVSYLLQPLNVRCFTVLKKAYSREIKHLIRCFITYISKTKFFSAFYITFKATFIESNIWGGFKGAGLAPLNPETVILKLDMQLQTPTPSEEAT
;
A
#
# COMPACT_ATOMS: atom_id res chain seq x y z
N TYR A 1 -3.87 2.31 24.58
CA TYR A 1 -4.45 2.80 23.31
C TYR A 1 -3.74 2.14 22.15
N ARG A 2 -4.42 1.97 21.01
CA ARG A 2 -3.85 1.51 19.74
C ARG A 2 -4.11 2.58 18.68
N LEU A 3 -3.17 2.79 17.75
CA LEU A 3 -3.36 3.71 16.63
C LEU A 3 -3.75 2.88 15.40
N LEU A 4 -4.86 3.26 14.75
CA LEU A 4 -5.31 2.70 13.48
C LEU A 4 -5.24 3.79 12.42
N ILE A 5 -4.47 3.52 11.37
CA ILE A 5 -4.27 4.47 10.28
C ILE A 5 -5.02 3.97 9.05
N LEU A 6 -5.91 4.80 8.51
CA LEU A 6 -6.84 4.45 7.44
C LEU A 6 -6.69 5.42 6.26
N ASP A 7 -7.14 4.99 5.09
CA ASP A 7 -7.41 5.94 4.01
C ASP A 7 -8.70 6.71 4.31
N GLY A 8 -8.95 7.79 3.57
CA GLY A 8 -10.13 8.63 3.74
C GLY A 8 -11.40 8.06 3.09
N HIS A 9 -11.52 6.74 2.92
CA HIS A 9 -12.70 6.13 2.31
C HIS A 9 -13.95 6.26 3.20
N GLU A 10 -15.12 6.52 2.59
CA GLU A 10 -16.37 6.86 3.30
C GLU A 10 -16.81 5.83 4.34
N SER A 11 -16.49 4.54 4.11
CA SER A 11 -16.77 3.46 5.06
C SER A 11 -16.14 3.64 6.45
N HIS A 12 -15.09 4.46 6.55
CA HIS A 12 -14.39 4.74 7.81
C HIS A 12 -15.07 5.81 8.68
N HIS A 13 -16.13 6.45 8.19
CA HIS A 13 -16.86 7.53 8.86
C HIS A 13 -18.24 7.11 9.40
N SER A 14 -18.50 5.81 9.49
CA SER A 14 -19.75 5.34 10.11
C SER A 14 -19.71 5.49 11.62
N ALA A 15 -20.82 5.95 12.21
CA ALA A 15 -20.95 6.14 13.66
C ALA A 15 -20.69 4.84 14.45
N ASP A 16 -21.12 3.69 13.91
CA ASP A 16 -20.90 2.38 14.53
C ASP A 16 -19.41 2.02 14.58
N PHE A 17 -18.65 2.33 13.52
CA PHE A 17 -17.21 2.09 13.47
C PHE A 17 -16.44 3.00 14.43
N GLU A 18 -16.80 4.28 14.50
CA GLU A 18 -16.19 5.23 15.43
C GLU A 18 -16.47 4.84 16.88
N ARG A 19 -17.71 4.47 17.20
CA ARG A 19 -18.11 3.99 18.53
C ARG A 19 -17.33 2.73 18.92
N TYR A 20 -17.21 1.77 18.00
CA TYR A 20 -16.37 0.59 18.23
C TYR A 20 -14.92 0.99 18.54
N CYS A 21 -14.33 1.90 17.78
CA CYS A 21 -12.96 2.34 18.03
C CYS A 21 -12.81 3.02 19.40
N GLN A 22 -13.78 3.83 19.81
CA GLN A 22 -13.82 4.46 21.14
C GLN A 22 -13.88 3.41 22.27
N ASP A 23 -14.83 2.46 22.17
CA ASP A 23 -15.03 1.41 23.19
C ASP A 23 -13.77 0.55 23.38
N TYR A 24 -13.01 0.30 22.31
CA TYR A 24 -11.78 -0.49 22.34
C TYR A 24 -10.49 0.34 22.44
N LYS A 25 -10.58 1.64 22.76
CA LYS A 25 -9.43 2.54 22.94
C LYS A 25 -8.49 2.58 21.71
N ILE A 26 -9.09 2.58 20.53
CA ILE A 26 -8.45 2.70 19.22
C ILE A 26 -8.58 4.15 18.75
N ILE A 27 -7.45 4.81 18.52
CA ILE A 27 -7.38 6.14 17.94
C ILE A 27 -7.34 5.96 16.42
N ILE A 28 -8.28 6.58 15.71
CA ILE A 28 -8.30 6.57 14.24
C ILE A 28 -7.53 7.79 13.73
N LEU A 29 -6.65 7.58 12.76
CA LEU A 29 -5.99 8.63 11.98
C LEU A 29 -6.29 8.38 10.50
N CYS A 30 -7.10 9.24 9.88
CA CYS A 30 -7.35 9.18 8.44
C CYS A 30 -6.29 9.98 7.69
N MET A 31 -5.72 9.40 6.63
CA MET A 31 -4.81 10.11 5.74
C MET A 31 -5.57 11.15 4.92
N PRO A 32 -4.93 12.28 4.57
CA PRO A 32 -5.49 13.20 3.59
C PRO A 32 -5.78 12.50 2.26
N ALA A 33 -6.73 13.05 1.50
CA ALA A 33 -7.05 12.53 0.18
C ALA A 33 -5.82 12.58 -0.75
N TYR A 34 -5.76 11.65 -1.71
CA TYR A 34 -4.73 11.56 -2.75
C TYR A 34 -3.27 11.30 -2.29
N VAL A 35 -2.99 11.17 -0.99
CA VAL A 35 -1.64 10.90 -0.47
C VAL A 35 -1.43 9.47 0.06
N SER A 36 -2.42 8.58 -0.11
CA SER A 36 -2.33 7.19 0.33
C SER A 36 -1.15 6.43 -0.29
N TYR A 37 -0.68 6.81 -1.49
CA TYR A 37 0.49 6.18 -2.10
C TYR A 37 1.82 6.54 -1.38
N LEU A 38 1.84 7.66 -0.65
CA LEU A 38 2.99 8.13 0.13
C LEU A 38 2.94 7.68 1.58
N LEU A 39 1.77 7.82 2.20
CA LEU A 39 1.60 7.66 3.64
C LEU A 39 1.17 6.25 4.03
N GLN A 40 0.55 5.47 3.14
CA GLN A 40 0.04 4.13 3.48
C GLN A 40 1.15 3.08 3.43
N PRO A 41 1.58 2.51 4.57
CA PRO A 41 2.69 1.55 4.61
C PRO A 41 2.49 0.35 3.67
N LEU A 42 1.23 -0.07 3.53
CA LEU A 42 0.83 -1.15 2.64
C LEU A 42 1.13 -0.84 1.16
N ASN A 43 0.82 0.38 0.70
CA ASN A 43 1.10 0.82 -0.66
C ASN A 43 2.59 1.08 -0.88
N VAL A 44 3.26 1.68 0.10
CA VAL A 44 4.69 2.02 0.00
C VAL A 44 5.56 0.78 -0.21
N ARG A 45 5.25 -0.35 0.44
CA ARG A 45 6.09 -1.56 0.34
C ARG A 45 5.34 -2.87 0.24
N CYS A 46 4.45 -3.18 1.20
CA CYS A 46 3.92 -4.55 1.35
C CYS A 46 3.22 -5.06 0.09
N PHE A 47 2.34 -4.26 -0.51
CA PHE A 47 1.64 -4.63 -1.75
C PHE A 47 2.57 -4.70 -2.94
N THR A 48 3.59 -3.86 -3.03
CA THR A 48 4.59 -3.92 -4.10
C THR A 48 5.34 -5.25 -4.08
N VAL A 49 5.79 -5.68 -2.89
CA VAL A 49 6.49 -6.97 -2.73
C VAL A 49 5.56 -8.14 -3.00
N LEU A 50 4.34 -8.11 -2.47
CA LEU A 50 3.31 -9.13 -2.71
C LEU A 50 2.99 -9.27 -4.19
N LYS A 51 2.69 -8.15 -4.88
CA LYS A 51 2.39 -8.15 -6.33
C LYS A 51 3.54 -8.71 -7.13
N LYS A 52 4.79 -8.34 -6.82
CA LYS A 52 5.98 -8.86 -7.51
C LYS A 52 6.16 -10.36 -7.32
N ALA A 53 6.03 -10.85 -6.09
CA ALA A 53 6.15 -12.28 -5.79
C ALA A 53 5.04 -13.08 -6.46
N TYR A 54 3.79 -12.63 -6.34
CA TYR A 54 2.65 -13.29 -6.98
C TYR A 54 2.79 -13.30 -8.50
N SER A 55 3.20 -12.18 -9.09
CA SER A 55 3.42 -12.08 -10.55
C SER A 55 4.49 -13.05 -11.04
N ARG A 56 5.51 -13.37 -10.23
CA ARG A 56 6.50 -14.39 -10.55
C ARG A 56 5.89 -15.78 -10.60
N GLU A 57 5.05 -16.12 -9.62
CA GLU A 57 4.33 -17.41 -9.61
C GLU A 57 3.42 -17.56 -10.83
N ILE A 58 2.67 -16.50 -11.18
CA ILE A 58 1.81 -16.52 -12.37
C ILE A 58 2.62 -16.69 -13.66
N LYS A 59 3.74 -15.98 -13.78
CA LYS A 59 4.66 -16.14 -14.93
C LYS A 59 5.20 -17.56 -15.03
N HIS A 60 5.49 -18.21 -13.91
CA HIS A 60 5.91 -19.61 -13.89
C HIS A 60 4.79 -20.54 -14.38
N LEU A 61 3.56 -20.37 -13.90
CA LEU A 61 2.41 -21.17 -14.34
C LEU A 61 2.14 -21.02 -15.85
N ILE A 62 2.22 -19.80 -16.38
CA ILE A 62 2.07 -19.53 -17.82
C ILE A 62 3.15 -20.26 -18.64
N ARG A 63 4.40 -20.28 -18.17
CA ARG A 63 5.50 -21.04 -18.81
C ARG A 63 5.26 -22.55 -18.80
N CYS A 64 4.51 -23.06 -17.83
CA CYS A 64 4.06 -24.45 -17.75
C CYS A 64 2.75 -24.70 -18.52
N PHE A 65 2.35 -23.83 -19.44
CA PHE A 65 1.14 -23.92 -20.26
C PHE A 65 -0.19 -23.90 -19.46
N ILE A 66 -0.17 -23.40 -18.22
CA ILE A 66 -1.39 -23.16 -17.44
C ILE A 66 -1.90 -21.76 -17.79
N THR A 67 -2.90 -21.68 -18.66
CA THR A 67 -3.47 -20.42 -19.17
C THR A 67 -4.70 -19.94 -18.38
N TYR A 68 -5.21 -20.75 -17.45
CA TYR A 68 -6.38 -20.43 -16.65
C TYR A 68 -6.14 -20.66 -15.15
N ILE A 69 -6.53 -19.68 -14.33
CA ILE A 69 -6.43 -19.73 -12.88
C ILE A 69 -7.83 -19.57 -12.30
N SER A 70 -8.34 -20.64 -11.69
CA SER A 70 -9.61 -20.61 -10.95
C SER A 70 -9.48 -19.74 -9.70
N LYS A 71 -10.62 -19.29 -9.15
CA LYS A 71 -10.66 -18.56 -7.87
C LYS A 71 -9.98 -19.34 -6.74
N THR A 72 -10.18 -20.66 -6.68
CA THR A 72 -9.55 -21.51 -5.66
C THR A 72 -8.03 -21.53 -5.78
N LYS A 73 -7.49 -21.65 -7.00
CA LYS A 73 -6.05 -21.57 -7.26
C LYS A 73 -5.49 -20.18 -6.98
N PHE A 74 -6.24 -19.13 -7.33
CA PHE A 74 -5.89 -17.75 -6.98
C PHE A 74 -5.73 -17.60 -5.47
N PHE A 75 -6.73 -17.98 -4.67
CA PHE A 75 -6.66 -17.82 -3.22
C PHE A 75 -5.54 -18.64 -2.59
N SER A 76 -5.32 -19.87 -3.06
CA SER A 76 -4.22 -20.71 -2.58
C SER A 76 -2.86 -20.07 -2.87
N ALA A 77 -2.62 -19.64 -4.11
CA ALA A 77 -1.36 -19.02 -4.50
C ALA A 77 -1.15 -17.66 -3.82
N PHE A 78 -2.21 -16.87 -3.71
CA PHE A 78 -2.21 -15.60 -3.00
C PHE A 78 -1.87 -15.79 -1.53
N TYR A 79 -2.50 -16.74 -0.84
CA TYR A 79 -2.27 -16.97 0.58
C TYR A 79 -0.83 -17.38 0.88
N ILE A 80 -0.28 -18.30 0.09
CA ILE A 80 1.13 -18.72 0.20
C ILE A 80 2.06 -17.52 -0.01
N THR A 81 1.81 -16.75 -1.07
CA THR A 81 2.62 -15.56 -1.38
C THR A 81 2.51 -14.51 -0.27
N PHE A 82 1.30 -14.25 0.21
CA PHE A 82 1.01 -13.32 1.29
C PHE A 82 1.82 -13.67 2.54
N LYS A 83 1.78 -14.95 2.98
CA LYS A 83 2.56 -15.42 4.12
C LYS A 83 4.08 -15.27 3.91
N ALA A 84 4.55 -15.46 2.68
CA ALA A 84 5.97 -15.29 2.35
C ALA A 84 6.42 -13.83 2.25
N THR A 85 5.51 -12.89 1.93
CA THR A 85 5.87 -11.48 1.71
C THR A 85 5.52 -10.55 2.86
N PHE A 86 4.46 -10.83 3.62
CA PHE A 86 4.07 -10.05 4.81
C PHE A 86 4.90 -10.48 6.03
N ILE A 87 6.20 -10.29 5.91
CA ILE A 87 7.19 -10.51 6.96
C ILE A 87 7.58 -9.19 7.61
N GLU A 88 8.14 -9.26 8.82
CA GLU A 88 8.49 -8.11 9.64
C GLU A 88 9.33 -7.07 8.89
N SER A 89 10.35 -7.50 8.14
CA SER A 89 11.23 -6.58 7.40
C SER A 89 10.50 -5.76 6.32
N ASN A 90 9.49 -6.34 5.67
CA ASN A 90 8.68 -5.64 4.68
C ASN A 90 7.65 -4.73 5.33
N ILE A 91 7.06 -5.15 6.45
CA ILE A 91 6.14 -4.34 7.24
C ILE A 91 6.88 -3.11 7.76
N TRP A 92 8.01 -3.32 8.45
CA TRP A 92 8.84 -2.25 8.97
C TRP A 92 9.35 -1.32 7.86
N GLY A 93 9.77 -1.89 6.73
CA GLY A 93 10.16 -1.09 5.57
C GLY A 93 9.03 -0.23 5.00
N GLY A 94 7.77 -0.69 5.08
CA GLY A 94 6.59 0.09 4.71
C GLY A 94 6.37 1.26 5.66
N PHE A 95 6.42 1.03 6.97
CA PHE A 95 6.28 2.09 7.97
C PHE A 95 7.41 3.13 7.88
N LYS A 96 8.65 2.67 7.71
CA LYS A 96 9.81 3.55 7.52
C LYS A 96 9.67 4.37 6.24
N GLY A 97 9.27 3.74 5.13
CA GLY A 97 9.11 4.42 3.84
C GLY A 97 7.94 5.42 3.79
N ALA A 98 6.94 5.23 4.65
CA ALA A 98 5.85 6.16 4.89
C ALA A 98 6.20 7.25 5.92
N GLY A 99 7.38 7.20 6.53
CA GLY A 99 7.81 8.15 7.56
C GLY A 99 7.03 8.02 8.88
N LEU A 100 6.40 6.88 9.16
CA LEU A 100 5.55 6.67 10.34
C LEU A 100 6.28 5.97 11.50
N ALA A 101 7.22 5.08 11.20
CA ALA A 101 8.03 4.41 12.21
C ALA A 101 9.47 4.14 11.71
N PRO A 102 10.49 4.82 12.28
CA PRO A 102 10.36 5.99 13.15
C PRO A 102 9.65 7.15 12.44
N LEU A 103 9.03 8.06 13.20
CA LEU A 103 8.38 9.24 12.65
C LEU A 103 9.43 10.12 11.96
N ASN A 104 9.30 10.31 10.64
CA ASN A 104 10.20 11.13 9.85
C ASN A 104 9.45 11.79 8.67
N PRO A 105 8.90 13.01 8.87
CA PRO A 105 8.15 13.74 7.85
C PRO A 105 8.94 14.01 6.55
N GLU A 106 10.26 14.21 6.66
CA GLU A 106 11.14 14.50 5.50
C GLU A 106 11.09 13.41 4.44
N THR A 107 10.87 12.15 4.85
CA THR A 107 10.76 11.01 3.92
C THR A 107 9.58 11.15 2.95
N VAL A 108 8.56 11.91 3.34
CA VAL A 108 7.34 12.17 2.57
C VAL A 108 7.43 13.51 1.85
N ILE A 109 7.91 14.56 2.54
CA ILE A 109 8.03 15.92 1.98
C ILE A 109 8.91 15.93 0.73
N LEU A 110 10.09 15.31 0.80
CA LEU A 110 11.01 15.22 -0.36
C LEU A 110 10.39 14.54 -1.59
N LYS A 111 9.40 13.66 -1.41
CA LYS A 111 8.70 12.99 -2.53
C LYS A 111 7.63 13.88 -3.16
N LEU A 112 7.07 14.82 -2.40
CA LEU A 112 6.07 15.78 -2.88
C LEU A 112 6.72 16.86 -3.75
N ASP A 113 7.89 17.35 -3.35
CA ASP A 113 8.62 18.41 -4.07
C ASP A 113 9.09 17.98 -5.47
N MET A 114 9.28 16.68 -5.69
CA MET A 114 9.80 16.13 -6.95
C MET A 114 8.78 16.17 -8.11
N GLN A 115 7.50 16.45 -7.86
CA GLN A 115 6.39 16.33 -8.84
C GLN A 115 6.03 17.63 -9.59
N LEU A 116 6.71 18.76 -9.36
CA LEU A 116 6.38 20.04 -10.02
C LEU A 116 7.13 20.32 -11.34
N GLN A 117 7.86 19.35 -11.90
CA GLN A 117 8.48 19.51 -13.22
C GLN A 117 7.47 19.20 -14.33
N THR A 118 6.74 20.23 -14.78
CA THR A 118 6.01 20.18 -16.04
C THR A 118 7.01 20.01 -17.19
N PRO A 119 6.85 19.05 -18.11
CA PRO A 119 7.72 18.98 -19.28
C PRO A 119 7.61 20.29 -20.06
N THR A 120 8.77 20.90 -20.38
CA THR A 120 8.87 22.08 -21.23
C THR A 120 8.11 21.79 -22.54
N PRO A 121 7.22 22.69 -23.01
CA PRO A 121 6.56 22.50 -24.30
C PRO A 121 7.64 22.34 -25.36
N SER A 122 7.55 21.27 -26.16
CA SER A 122 8.41 21.12 -27.33
C SER A 122 8.12 22.28 -28.26
N GLU A 123 9.12 23.12 -28.52
CA GLU A 123 9.03 24.10 -29.61
C GLU A 123 8.77 23.34 -30.90
N GLU A 124 7.60 23.58 -31.51
CA GLU A 124 7.32 23.12 -32.86
C GLU A 124 8.28 23.86 -33.79
N ALA A 125 9.27 23.13 -34.31
CA ALA A 125 10.14 23.62 -35.36
C ALA A 125 9.31 23.81 -36.64
N THR A 126 8.98 25.07 -36.95
CA THR A 126 8.52 25.52 -38.28
C THR A 126 9.63 25.43 -39.31
#